data_AF-A0A380H3L0-F1
#
_entry.id   AF-A0A380H3L0-F1
#
_cell.length_a   1.000
_cell.length_b   1.000
_cell.length_c   1.000
_cell.angle_alpha   90.00
_cell.angle_beta   90.00
_cell.angle_gamma   90.00
#
_symmetry.space_group_name_H-M   'P 1'
#
loop_
_entity.id
_entity.type
_entity.pdbx_description
1 polymer ?
#
loop_
_entity_poly.entity_id
_entity_poly.type
_entity_poly.pdbx_seq_one_letter_code
_entity_poly.pdbx_strand_id
1 'polypeptide(L)' 'MSNKKNSKLNYHEEENAMVTDLDDLKELGKEMEHISEKNDEDKVNQSHDEICSDKTN' A
#
# COMPACT_ATOMS: atom_id res chain seq x y z
N MET A 1 16.02 18.33 36.46
CA MET A 1 15.30 17.68 35.36
C MET A 1 16.22 17.63 34.15
N SER A 2 16.90 16.50 33.92
CA SER A 2 17.63 16.29 32.67
C SER A 2 17.32 14.88 32.20
N ASN A 3 16.11 14.70 31.70
CA ASN A 3 15.70 13.47 31.03
C ASN A 3 16.50 13.37 29.74
N LYS A 4 17.69 12.79 29.84
CA LYS A 4 18.51 12.37 28.71
C LYS A 4 17.79 11.16 28.12
N LYS A 5 16.70 11.44 27.37
CA LYS A 5 16.05 10.47 26.51
C LYS A 5 17.11 10.10 25.49
N ASN A 6 17.78 9.00 25.77
CA ASN A 6 18.65 8.32 24.84
C ASN A 6 17.81 8.15 23.58
N SER A 7 18.09 8.95 22.55
CA SER A 7 17.55 8.79 21.22
C SER A 7 18.13 7.49 20.71
N LYS A 8 17.55 6.38 21.15
CA LYS A 8 17.64 5.10 20.47
C LYS A 8 16.85 5.32 19.18
N LEU A 9 17.49 6.08 18.28
CA LEU A 9 17.11 6.20 16.90
C LEU A 9 16.87 4.77 16.43
N ASN A 10 15.73 4.60 15.80
CA ASN A 10 15.21 3.34 15.35
C ASN A 10 16.20 2.74 14.32
N TYR A 11 17.21 2.02 14.80
CA TYR A 11 18.30 1.43 13.98
C TYR A 11 17.80 0.36 12.98
N HIS A 12 16.48 0.15 12.88
CA HIS A 12 15.83 -0.80 12.00
C HIS A 12 14.94 -0.14 10.93
N GLU A 13 14.92 1.20 10.81
CA GLU A 13 14.15 1.87 9.74
C GLU A 13 14.69 1.55 8.35
N GLU A 14 16.02 1.44 8.21
CA GLU A 14 16.67 0.99 6.96
C GLU A 14 16.29 -0.46 6.60
N GLU A 15 16.10 -1.33 7.58
CA GLU A 15 15.77 -2.75 7.37
C GLU A 15 14.32 -2.96 6.89
N ASN A 16 13.42 -2.01 7.20
CA ASN A 16 12.01 -2.03 6.77
C ASN A 16 11.75 -1.10 5.57
N ALA A 17 12.79 -0.58 4.92
CA ALA A 17 12.63 0.27 3.76
C ALA A 17 12.03 -0.55 2.61
N MET A 18 10.84 -0.16 2.16
CA MET A 18 10.16 -0.81 1.02
C MET A 18 10.76 -0.43 -0.33
N VAL A 19 11.65 0.55 -0.35
CA VAL A 19 12.40 1.01 -1.52
C VAL A 19 13.77 1.51 -1.07
N THR A 20 14.81 1.15 -1.81
CA THR A 20 16.19 1.53 -1.49
C THR A 20 16.72 2.60 -2.44
N ASP A 21 16.22 2.63 -3.68
CA ASP A 21 16.60 3.62 -4.68
C ASP A 21 15.43 4.08 -5.58
N LEU A 22 15.75 4.94 -6.54
CA LEU A 22 14.78 5.48 -7.49
C LEU A 22 14.27 4.40 -8.46
N ASP A 23 15.07 3.38 -8.75
CA ASP A 23 14.72 2.36 -9.72
C ASP A 23 13.72 1.36 -9.10
N ASP A 24 13.86 1.02 -7.81
CA ASP A 24 12.86 0.31 -7.02
C ASP A 24 11.50 1.03 -7.02
N LEU A 25 11.51 2.36 -6.86
CA LEU A 25 10.29 3.18 -6.90
C LEU A 25 9.60 3.12 -8.27
N LYS A 26 10.37 3.11 -9.36
CA LYS A 26 9.81 3.01 -10.72
C LYS A 26 9.24 1.62 -10.98
N GLU A 27 9.91 0.57 -10.52
CA GLU A 27 9.43 -0.80 -10.66
C GLU A 27 8.12 -1.00 -9.90
N LEU A 28 8.07 -0.56 -8.64
CA LEU A 28 6.85 -0.58 -7.83
C LEU A 28 5.72 0.22 -8.48
N GLY A 29 6.02 1.38 -9.08
CA GLY A 29 5.04 2.18 -9.80
C GLY A 29 4.40 1.45 -10.99
N LYS A 30 5.19 0.70 -11.76
CA LYS A 30 4.70 -0.10 -12.89
C LYS A 30 3.84 -1.27 -12.43
N GLU A 31 4.26 -1.95 -11.34
CA GLU A 31 3.49 -3.06 -10.78
C GLU A 31 2.13 -2.58 -10.25
N MET A 32 2.11 -1.41 -9.60
CA MET A 32 0.88 -0.79 -9.11
C MET A 32 -0.07 -0.37 -10.23
N GLU A 33 0.46 0.18 -11.33
CA GLU A 33 -0.34 0.51 -12.52
C GLU A 33 -1.01 -0.75 -13.09
N HIS A 34 -0.24 -1.82 -13.28
CA HIS A 34 -0.76 -3.09 -13.81
C HIS A 34 -1.84 -3.73 -12.91
N ILE A 35 -1.65 -3.69 -11.58
CA ILE A 35 -2.63 -4.21 -10.62
C ILE A 35 -3.87 -3.31 -10.58
N SER A 36 -3.71 -1.98 -10.65
CA SER A 36 -4.84 -1.05 -10.67
C SER A 36 -5.71 -1.26 -11.91
N GLU A 37 -5.10 -1.39 -13.09
CA GLU A 37 -5.80 -1.67 -14.34
C GLU A 37 -6.57 -2.99 -14.24
N LYS A 38 -5.90 -4.05 -13.79
CA LYS A 38 -6.54 -5.36 -13.62
C LYS A 38 -7.68 -5.33 -12.60
N ASN A 39 -7.49 -4.65 -11.48
CA ASN A 39 -8.53 -4.53 -10.46
C ASN A 39 -9.72 -3.69 -10.94
N ASP A 40 -9.50 -2.67 -11.77
CA ASP A 40 -10.57 -1.89 -12.38
C ASP A 40 -11.31 -2.70 -13.45
N GLU A 41 -10.60 -3.47 -14.28
CA GLU A 41 -11.21 -4.41 -15.23
C GLU A 41 -12.02 -5.50 -14.51
N ASP A 42 -11.48 -6.07 -13.43
CA ASP A 42 -12.16 -7.08 -12.62
C ASP A 42 -13.39 -6.50 -11.91
N LYS A 43 -13.34 -5.23 -11.45
CA LYS A 43 -14.53 -4.53 -10.92
C LYS A 43 -15.58 -4.25 -11.98
N VAL A 44 -15.18 -3.94 -13.21
CA VAL A 44 -16.12 -3.76 -14.33
C VAL A 44 -16.77 -5.09 -14.72
N ASN A 45 -16.04 -6.20 -14.62
CA ASN A 45 -16.53 -7.55 -14.89
C ASN A 45 -17.33 -8.16 -13.72
N GLN A 46 -17.24 -7.60 -12.51
CA GLN A 46 -18.13 -7.93 -11.42
C GLN A 46 -19.51 -7.33 -11.68
N SER A 47 -20.52 -8.19 -11.85
CA SER A 47 -21.91 -7.76 -11.92
C SER A 47 -22.24 -6.93 -10.67
N HIS A 48 -22.61 -5.67 -10.86
CA HIS A 48 -22.97 -4.71 -9.81
C HIS A 48 -24.16 -5.15 -8.91
N ASP A 49 -24.73 -6.33 -9.16
CA ASP A 49 -25.88 -6.91 -8.47
C ASP A 49 -25.59 -7.32 -7.01
N GLU A 50 -24.33 -7.60 -6.64
CA GLU A 50 -24.00 -7.96 -5.25
C GLU A 50 -23.78 -6.74 -4.32
N ILE A 51 -23.58 -5.53 -4.85
CA ILE A 51 -23.26 -4.35 -4.02
C ILE A 51 -24.53 -3.71 -3.41
N CYS A 52 -25.73 -4.08 -3.89
CA CYS A 52 -27.01 -3.52 -3.43
C CYS A 52 -27.93 -4.52 -2.72
N SER A 53 -27.39 -5.56 -2.05
CA SER A 53 -28.22 -6.52 -1.30
C SER A 53 -28.14 -6.42 0.23
N ASP A 54 -27.14 -5.75 0.80
CA ASP A 54 -26.91 -5.75 2.27
C ASP A 54 -27.27 -4.41 2.98
N LYS A 55 -28.46 -3.86 2.71
CA LYS A 55 -29.03 -2.76 3.53
C LYS A 55 -30.52 -2.87 3.87
N THR A 56 -31.07 -4.08 3.94
CA THR A 56 -32.38 -4.30 4.58
C THR A 56 -32.44 -5.65 5.30
N ASN A 57 -31.98 -5.67 6.56
CA ASN A 57 -32.63 -6.44 7.62
C ASN A 57 -32.26 -5.87 8.99
#